data_AF-A0A9E0J6D6-F1
#
_entry.id   AF-A0A9E0J6D6-F1
#
_cell.length_a   1.000
_cell.length_b   1.000
_cell.length_c   1.000
_cell.angle_alpha   90.00
_cell.angle_beta   90.00
_cell.angle_gamma   90.00
#
_symmetry.space_group_name_H-M   'P 1'
#
loop_
_entity.id
_entity.type
_entity.pdbx_description
1 polymer ?
#
loop_
_entity_poly.entity_id
_entity_poly.type
_entity_poly.pdbx_seq_one_letter_code
_entity_poly.pdbx_strand_id
1 'polypeptide(L)'
;MSTRELKKERIELRVAASAKDLIQRAMAVSGLTAGDLAYEGARRVLDEHQRMVLTGADREAFLEAVMAPPPPTDKLVTALRRHRDQLS
;
A
#
# COMPACT_ATOMS: atom_id res chain seq x y z
N MET A 1 -27.27 2.20 1.93
CA MET A 1 -27.02 1.17 2.96
C MET A 1 -25.82 0.34 2.50
N SER A 2 -24.72 0.33 3.25
CA SER A 2 -23.59 -0.55 2.93
C SER A 2 -23.99 -1.99 3.26
N THR A 3 -24.02 -2.85 2.25
CA THR A 3 -24.23 -4.29 2.41
C THR A 3 -23.05 -4.84 3.20
N ARG A 4 -23.29 -5.41 4.39
CA ARG A 4 -22.24 -6.04 5.20
C ARG A 4 -21.66 -7.21 4.41
N GLU A 5 -20.38 -7.12 4.05
CA GLU A 5 -19.67 -8.18 3.35
C GLU A 5 -19.49 -9.39 4.29
N LEU A 6 -19.90 -10.57 3.81
CA LEU A 6 -19.74 -11.82 4.55
C LEU A 6 -18.38 -12.43 4.24
N LYS A 7 -17.65 -12.88 5.27
CA LYS A 7 -16.37 -13.59 5.13
C LYS A 7 -16.59 -14.97 4.49
N LYS A 8 -16.64 -15.04 3.14
CA LYS A 8 -16.89 -16.27 2.36
C LYS A 8 -15.62 -16.90 1.77
N GLU A 9 -14.58 -16.10 1.60
CA GLU A 9 -13.32 -16.55 1.00
C GLU A 9 -12.44 -17.30 2.01
N ARG A 10 -11.65 -18.27 1.52
CA ARG A 10 -10.78 -19.13 2.34
C ARG A 10 -9.33 -19.02 1.92
N ILE A 11 -8.44 -18.89 2.91
CA ILE A 11 -6.98 -18.92 2.75
C ILE A 11 -6.45 -20.13 3.50
N GLU A 12 -5.70 -21.00 2.82
CA GLU A 12 -5.07 -22.18 3.43
C GLU A 12 -3.55 -21.98 3.56
N LEU A 13 -3.01 -22.23 4.75
CA LEU A 13 -1.59 -22.01 5.06
C LEU A 13 -1.02 -23.22 5.79
N ARG A 14 0.16 -23.65 5.36
CA ARG A 14 1.03 -24.55 6.14
C ARG A 14 2.08 -23.70 6.84
N VAL A 15 2.22 -23.88 8.15
CA VAL A 15 3.15 -23.11 8.99
C VAL A 15 3.95 -24.04 9.88
N ALA A 16 5.15 -23.61 10.26
CA ALA A 16 5.92 -24.30 11.30
C ALA A 16 5.19 -24.27 12.64
N ALA A 17 5.45 -25.26 13.51
CA ALA A 17 4.84 -25.33 14.84
C ALA A 17 5.13 -24.07 15.67
N SER A 18 6.36 -23.56 15.63
CA SER A 18 6.76 -22.33 16.31
C SER A 18 5.96 -21.10 15.87
N ALA A 19 5.65 -20.99 14.57
CA ALA A 19 4.83 -19.91 14.03
C ALA A 19 3.38 -20.03 14.47
N LYS A 20 2.82 -21.25 14.51
CA LYS A 20 1.48 -21.50 15.05
C LYS A 20 1.38 -21.06 16.51
N ASP A 21 2.34 -21.43 17.34
CA ASP A 21 2.36 -21.07 18.77
C ASP A 21 2.47 -19.55 18.97
N LEU A 22 3.27 -18.87 18.14
CA LEU A 22 3.38 -17.41 18.17
C LEU A 22 2.03 -16.74 17.84
N ILE A 23 1.37 -17.18 16.75
CA ILE A 23 0.07 -16.63 16.33
C ILE A 23 -0.98 -16.85 17.42
N GLN A 24 -1.04 -18.04 18.03
CA GLN A 24 -2.00 -18.34 19.10
C GLN A 24 -1.80 -17.44 20.33
N ARG A 25 -0.56 -17.18 20.73
CA ARG A 25 -0.25 -16.24 21.82
C ARG A 25 -0.66 -14.81 21.46
N ALA A 26 -0.39 -14.37 20.23
CA ALA A 26 -0.81 -13.05 19.76
C ALA A 26 -2.35 -12.90 19.77
N MET A 27 -3.08 -13.95 19.35
CA MET A 27 -4.54 -13.98 19.43
C MET A 27 -5.03 -13.88 20.88
N ALA A 28 -4.42 -14.64 21.80
CA ALA A 28 -4.81 -14.61 23.22
C ALA A 28 -4.59 -13.24 23.87
N VAL A 29 -3.51 -12.52 23.51
CA VAL A 29 -3.21 -11.20 24.06
C VAL A 29 -4.07 -10.09 23.43
N SER A 30 -4.31 -10.17 22.12
CA SER A 30 -5.02 -9.11 21.38
C SER A 30 -6.54 -9.28 21.31
N GLY A 31 -7.05 -10.50 21.54
CA GLY A 31 -8.45 -10.85 21.28
C GLY A 31 -8.81 -10.98 19.79
N LEU A 32 -7.85 -10.80 18.88
CA LEU A 32 -8.06 -10.91 17.44
C LEU A 32 -8.01 -12.36 16.97
N THR A 33 -8.73 -12.67 15.89
CA THR A 33 -8.59 -13.97 15.22
C THR A 33 -7.31 -14.01 14.38
N ALA A 34 -6.86 -15.21 14.01
CA ALA A 34 -5.72 -15.35 13.08
C ALA A 34 -5.94 -14.61 11.75
N GLY A 35 -7.18 -14.57 11.25
CA GLY A 35 -7.54 -13.83 10.04
C GLY A 35 -7.44 -12.32 10.21
N ASP A 36 -7.84 -11.80 11.38
CA ASP A 36 -7.73 -10.35 11.66
C ASP A 36 -6.25 -9.94 11.84
N LEU A 37 -5.43 -10.78 12.46
CA LEU A 37 -3.97 -10.57 12.54
C LEU A 37 -3.30 -10.59 11.16
N ALA A 38 -3.70 -11.52 10.29
CA ALA A 38 -3.21 -11.56 8.92
C ALA A 38 -3.62 -10.31 8.13
N TYR A 39 -4.86 -9.84 8.30
CA TYR A 39 -5.35 -8.61 7.69
C TYR A 39 -4.54 -7.39 8.15
N GLU A 40 -4.31 -7.21 9.46
CA GLU A 40 -3.49 -6.11 9.97
C GLU A 40 -2.04 -6.19 9.47
N GLY A 41 -1.48 -7.40 9.38
CA GLY A 41 -0.15 -7.61 8.80
C GLY A 41 -0.08 -7.18 7.34
N ALA A 42 -1.05 -7.60 6.52
CA ALA A 42 -1.15 -7.21 5.11
C ALA A 42 -1.35 -5.70 4.95
N ARG A 43 -2.23 -5.10 5.75
CA ARG A 43 -2.48 -3.66 5.76
C ARG A 43 -1.20 -2.88 6.08
N ARG A 44 -0.44 -3.32 7.08
CA ARG A 44 0.84 -2.67 7.44
C ARG A 44 1.86 -2.73 6.30
N VAL A 45 2.02 -3.90 5.67
CA VAL A 45 2.94 -4.05 4.53
C VAL A 45 2.55 -3.12 3.38
N LEU A 46 1.25 -3.00 3.08
CA LEU A 46 0.76 -2.09 2.05
C LEU A 46 0.94 -0.63 2.44
N ASP A 47 0.60 -0.25 3.68
CA ASP A 47 0.79 1.11 4.18
C ASP A 47 2.27 1.52 4.13
N GLU A 48 3.19 0.63 4.53
CA GLU A 48 4.64 0.87 4.47
C GLU A 48 5.14 1.03 3.03
N HIS A 49 4.59 0.26 2.09
CA HIS A 49 5.02 0.33 0.69
C HIS A 49 4.42 1.51 -0.08
N GLN A 50 3.15 1.85 0.17
CA GLN A 50 2.41 2.86 -0.57
C GLN A 50 2.60 4.27 -0.01
N ARG A 51 2.98 4.39 1.26
CA ARG A 51 3.16 5.69 1.89
C ARG A 51 4.56 6.23 1.58
N MET A 52 4.63 7.16 0.63
CA MET A 52 5.81 8.01 0.48
C MET A 52 5.87 9.01 1.64
N VAL A 53 6.66 8.70 2.66
CA VAL A 53 6.95 9.64 3.74
C VAL A 53 8.07 10.58 3.26
N LEU A 54 7.68 11.69 2.65
CA LEU A 54 8.63 12.75 2.30
C LEU A 54 9.01 13.52 3.56
N THR A 55 10.30 13.64 3.84
CA THR A 55 10.83 14.41 4.97
C THR A 55 11.85 15.45 4.48
N GLY A 56 12.07 16.50 5.25
CA GLY A 56 13.05 17.53 4.91
C GLY A 56 12.82 18.18 3.54
N ALA A 57 13.89 18.31 2.76
CA ALA A 57 13.91 19.00 1.47
C ALA A 57 12.95 18.38 0.44
N ASP A 58 12.82 17.05 0.42
CA ASP A 58 11.94 16.36 -0.54
C ASP A 58 10.46 16.73 -0.32
N ARG A 59 10.06 16.95 0.95
CA ARG A 59 8.70 17.39 1.29
C ARG A 59 8.44 18.80 0.78
N GLU A 60 9.40 19.69 0.99
CA GLU A 60 9.28 21.10 0.59
C GLU A 60 9.23 21.24 -0.93
N ALA A 61 10.15 20.58 -1.64
CA ALA A 61 10.16 20.55 -3.10
C ALA A 61 8.86 19.95 -3.69
N PHE A 62 8.34 18.88 -3.08
CA PHE A 62 7.06 18.31 -3.51
C PHE A 62 5.89 19.26 -3.28
N LEU A 63 5.79 19.86 -2.08
CA LEU A 63 4.71 20.80 -1.78
C LEU A 63 4.77 22.05 -2.66
N GLU A 64 5.97 22.58 -2.91
CA GLU A 64 6.18 23.70 -3.84
C GLU A 64 5.72 23.33 -5.25
N ALA A 65 6.12 22.16 -5.75
CA ALA A 65 5.71 21.70 -7.08
C ALA A 65 4.20 21.43 -7.19
N VAL A 66 3.50 21.08 -6.11
CA VAL A 66 2.04 20.94 -6.11
C VAL A 66 1.33 22.28 -6.06
N MET A 67 1.83 23.22 -5.23
CA MET A 67 1.22 24.55 -5.05
C MET A 67 1.51 25.50 -6.21
N ALA A 68 2.68 25.37 -6.82
CA ALA A 68 3.13 26.15 -7.97
C ALA A 68 3.74 25.20 -9.02
N PRO A 69 2.89 24.50 -9.80
CA PRO A 69 3.36 23.53 -10.79
C PRO A 69 4.29 24.17 -11.82
N PRO A 70 5.54 23.68 -11.97
CA PRO A 70 6.45 24.19 -12.99
C PRO A 70 5.95 23.80 -14.39
N PRO A 71 6.28 24.60 -15.43
CA PRO A 71 5.96 24.22 -16.79
C PRO A 71 6.66 22.89 -17.16
N PRO A 72 6.03 22.06 -18.01
CA PRO A 72 6.63 20.81 -18.45
C PRO A 72 7.92 21.07 -19.23
N THR A 73 8.93 20.24 -19.02
CA THR A 73 10.20 20.34 -19.76
C THR A 73 10.02 19.94 -21.22
N ASP A 74 10.84 20.49 -22.12
CA ASP A 74 10.84 20.12 -23.55
C ASP A 74 11.03 18.60 -23.77
N LYS A 75 11.82 17.97 -22.91
CA LYS A 75 12.02 16.50 -22.92
C LYS A 75 10.73 15.75 -22.59
N LEU A 76 9.98 16.20 -21.58
CA LEU A 76 8.68 15.61 -21.21
C LEU A 76 7.66 15.77 -22.33
N VAL A 77 7.58 16.96 -22.93
CA VAL A 77 6.70 17.24 -24.07
C VAL A 77 7.04 16.34 -25.26
N THR A 78 8.32 16.19 -25.58
CA THR A 78 8.79 15.33 -26.68
C THR A 78 8.49 13.86 -26.42
N ALA A 79 8.71 13.37 -25.20
CA ALA A 79 8.42 12.00 -24.82
C ALA A 79 6.92 11.66 -24.93
N LEU A 80 6.05 12.56 -24.48
CA LEU A 80 4.59 12.39 -24.58
C LEU A 80 4.10 12.42 -26.03
N ARG A 81 4.64 13.30 -26.88
CA ARG A 81 4.34 13.30 -28.33
C ARG A 81 4.67 11.95 -28.96
N ARG A 82 5.90 11.45 -28.73
CA ARG A 82 6.33 10.14 -29.22
C ARG A 82 5.42 9.00 -28.74
N HIS A 83 4.99 9.04 -27.47
CA HIS A 83 4.12 8.01 -26.92
C HIS A 83 2.73 8.02 -27.58
N ARG A 84 2.16 9.21 -27.82
CA ARG A 84 0.88 9.36 -28.52
C ARG A 84 0.94 8.80 -29.93
N ASP A 85 2.01 9.07 -30.66
CA ASP A 85 2.21 8.59 -32.03
C ASP A 85 2.43 7.07 -32.11
N GLN A 86 2.75 6.40 -30.98
CA GLN A 86 2.86 4.93 -30.88
C GLN A 86 1.54 4.23 -30.54
N LEU A 87 0.56 4.98 -29.99
CA LEU A 87 -0.76 4.46 -29.61
C LEU A 87 -1.81 4.67 -30.71
N SER A 88 -1.48 5.42 -31.76
CA SER A 88 -2.27 5.61 -32.99
C SER A 88 -1.88 4.61 -34.06
#